data_AF-A0ABD3YDJ5-F1
#
_entry.id   AF-A0ABD3YDJ5-F1
#
_cell.length_a   1.000
_cell.length_b   1.000
_cell.length_c   1.000
_cell.angle_alpha   90.00
_cell.angle_beta   90.00
_cell.angle_gamma   90.00
#
_symmetry.space_group_name_H-M   'P 1'
#
loop_
_entity.id
_entity.type
_entity.pdbx_description
1 polymer ?
#
loop_
_entity_poly.entity_id
_entity_poly.type
_entity_poly.pdbx_seq_one_letter_code
_entity_poly.pdbx_strand_id
1 'polypeptide(L)'
;MEQKKQNTLTNLVYDIYETPTLIEGHRPLIQPLLLDLVATAPDGFEGMATMINTHISNGFKFKNPKIQKFELESGLLKLKTYFQKINR
;
A
#
# COMPACT_ATOMS: atom_id res chain seq x y z
N MET A 1 -6.51 8.78 -8.54
CA MET A 1 -6.52 7.33 -8.86
C MET A 1 -7.94 6.76 -8.99
N GLU A 2 -8.22 5.97 -10.03
CA GLU A 2 -9.52 5.32 -10.26
C GLU A 2 -9.86 4.22 -9.23
N GLN A 3 -11.15 4.04 -8.88
CA GLN A 3 -11.63 3.06 -7.88
C GLN A 3 -11.14 1.62 -8.15
N LYS A 4 -11.08 1.20 -9.42
CA LYS A 4 -10.58 -0.14 -9.78
C LYS A 4 -9.13 -0.35 -9.33
N LYS A 5 -8.28 0.67 -9.52
CA LYS A 5 -6.88 0.63 -9.08
C LYS A 5 -6.77 0.67 -7.54
N GLN A 6 -7.64 1.43 -6.87
CA GLN A 6 -7.70 1.46 -5.40
C GLN A 6 -7.99 0.07 -4.81
N ASN A 7 -9.00 -0.63 -5.35
CA ASN A 7 -9.36 -1.99 -4.94
C ASN A 7 -8.23 -2.98 -5.25
N THR A 8 -7.63 -2.88 -6.44
CA THR A 8 -6.52 -3.75 -6.85
C THR A 8 -5.33 -3.59 -5.91
N LEU A 9 -4.93 -2.36 -5.58
CA LEU A 9 -3.85 -2.09 -4.65
C LEU A 9 -4.16 -2.65 -3.25
N THR A 10 -5.38 -2.44 -2.76
CA THR A 10 -5.80 -2.93 -1.44
C THR A 10 -5.72 -4.45 -1.35
N ASN A 11 -6.20 -5.16 -2.36
CA ASN A 11 -6.18 -6.63 -2.39
C ASN A 11 -4.76 -7.17 -2.47
N LEU A 12 -3.93 -6.64 -3.38
CA LEU A 12 -2.55 -7.10 -3.53
C LEU A 12 -1.73 -6.92 -2.24
N VAL A 13 -1.94 -5.80 -1.52
CA VAL A 13 -1.27 -5.53 -0.24
C VAL A 13 -1.81 -6.43 0.88
N TYR A 14 -3.12 -6.73 0.85
CA TYR A 14 -3.72 -7.68 1.77
C TYR A 14 -3.19 -9.11 1.57
N ASP A 15 -3.04 -9.54 0.32
CA ASP A 15 -2.54 -10.88 -0.01
C ASP A 15 -1.13 -11.11 0.51
N ILE A 16 -0.24 -10.11 0.38
CA ILE A 16 1.14 -10.21 0.91
C ILE A 16 1.22 -10.04 2.42
N TYR A 17 0.23 -9.39 3.04
CA TYR A 17 0.11 -9.30 4.49
C TYR A 17 -0.29 -10.65 5.10
N GLU A 18 -1.27 -11.32 4.50
CA GLU A 18 -1.72 -12.65 4.93
C GLU A 18 -0.72 -13.75 4.53
N THR A 19 -0.15 -13.64 3.33
CA THR A 19 0.73 -14.65 2.73
C THR A 19 2.03 -14.01 2.23
N PRO A 20 3.03 -13.80 3.10
CA PRO A 20 4.29 -13.13 2.75
C PRO A 20 5.09 -13.80 1.62
N THR A 21 4.87 -15.08 1.33
CA THR A 21 5.50 -15.79 0.21
C THR A 21 5.08 -15.24 -1.16
N LEU A 22 3.98 -14.49 -1.24
CA LEU A 22 3.51 -13.84 -2.47
C LEU A 22 4.24 -12.53 -2.80
N ILE A 23 5.08 -12.02 -1.89
CA ILE A 23 5.73 -10.70 -2.03
C ILE A 23 6.50 -10.57 -3.34
N GLU A 24 7.29 -11.58 -3.72
CA GLU A 24 8.11 -11.51 -4.93
C GLU A 24 7.26 -11.37 -6.21
N GLY A 25 6.14 -12.09 -6.27
CA GLY A 25 5.20 -12.04 -7.39
C GLY A 25 4.33 -10.78 -7.39
N HIS A 26 3.93 -10.28 -6.22
CA HIS A 26 3.00 -9.14 -6.10
C HIS A 26 3.72 -7.79 -6.14
N ARG A 27 4.99 -7.70 -5.71
CA ARG A 27 5.77 -6.46 -5.71
C ARG A 27 5.77 -5.70 -7.05
N PRO A 28 6.03 -6.33 -8.22
CA PRO A 28 6.01 -5.61 -9.50
C PRO A 28 4.61 -5.09 -9.89
N LEU A 29 3.54 -5.63 -9.31
CA LEU A 29 2.17 -5.16 -9.51
C LEU A 29 1.83 -4.02 -8.53
N ILE A 30 2.33 -4.09 -7.30
CA ILE A 30 2.06 -3.09 -6.25
C ILE A 30 2.85 -1.80 -6.49
N GLN A 31 4.13 -1.89 -6.86
CA GLN A 31 5.00 -0.70 -6.98
C GLN A 31 4.44 0.38 -7.92
N PRO A 32 3.99 0.07 -9.14
CA PRO A 32 3.39 1.08 -10.02
C PRO A 32 2.14 1.73 -9.42
N LEU A 33 1.32 0.96 -8.70
CA LEU A 33 0.11 1.46 -8.05
C LEU A 33 0.43 2.38 -6.86
N LEU A 34 1.50 2.12 -6.12
CA LEU A 34 1.97 3.03 -5.06
C LEU A 34 2.52 4.34 -5.62
N LEU A 35 3.21 4.29 -6.77
CA LEU A 35 3.67 5.50 -7.45
C LEU A 35 2.48 6.32 -7.97
N ASP A 36 1.49 5.67 -8.58
CA ASP A 36 0.24 6.32 -9.03
C ASP A 36 -0.54 6.92 -7.85
N LEU A 37 -0.58 6.24 -6.70
CA LEU A 37 -1.20 6.75 -5.47
C LEU A 37 -0.55 8.06 -5.01
N VAL A 38 0.77 8.14 -5.01
CA VAL A 38 1.50 9.37 -4.62
C VAL A 38 1.34 10.45 -5.68
N ALA A 39 1.48 10.11 -6.96
CA ALA A 39 1.42 11.07 -8.06
C ALA A 39 0.03 11.69 -8.27
N THR A 40 -1.03 10.95 -7.92
CA THR A 40 -2.42 11.38 -8.08
C THR A 40 -3.11 11.68 -6.75
N ALA A 41 -2.33 11.89 -5.68
CA ALA A 41 -2.86 12.26 -4.39
C ALA A 41 -3.56 13.63 -4.49
N PRO A 42 -4.81 13.77 -3.99
CA PRO A 42 -5.47 15.06 -3.91
C PRO A 42 -4.73 16.01 -2.95
N ASP A 43 -4.90 17.31 -3.15
CA ASP A 43 -4.35 18.36 -2.29
C ASP A 43 -4.70 18.10 -0.81
N GLY A 44 -3.69 18.16 0.06
CA GLY A 44 -3.83 17.90 1.50
C GLY A 44 -3.75 16.41 1.90
N PHE A 45 -3.60 15.49 0.94
CA PHE A 45 -3.47 14.05 1.19
C PHE A 45 -2.11 13.46 0.76
N GLU A 46 -1.21 14.26 0.21
CA GLU A 46 0.10 13.87 -0.33
C GLU A 46 0.99 13.24 0.75
N GLY A 47 0.97 13.81 1.95
CA GLY A 47 1.70 13.27 3.10
C GLY A 47 1.20 11.88 3.49
N MET A 48 -0.12 11.65 3.45
CA MET A 48 -0.71 10.35 3.75
C MET A 48 -0.40 9.33 2.66
N ALA A 49 -0.48 9.71 1.38
CA ALA A 49 -0.08 8.87 0.26
C ALA A 49 1.40 8.46 0.34
N THR A 50 2.28 9.40 0.70
CA THR A 50 3.72 9.16 0.90
C THR A 50 3.98 8.21 2.07
N MET A 51 3.26 8.35 3.18
CA MET A 51 3.35 7.43 4.32
C MET A 51 2.91 6.01 3.95
N ILE A 52 1.83 5.86 3.19
CA ILE A 52 1.35 4.56 2.70
C ILE A 52 2.42 3.90 1.83
N ASN A 53 2.95 4.63 0.85
CA ASN A 53 4.02 4.14 -0.01
C ASN A 53 5.24 3.70 0.80
N THR A 54 5.65 4.49 1.79
CA THR A 54 6.79 4.18 2.67
C THR A 54 6.59 2.86 3.41
N HIS A 55 5.46 2.69 4.10
CA HIS A 55 5.18 1.49 4.88
C HIS A 55 5.13 0.23 3.99
N ILE A 56 4.40 0.28 2.88
CA ILE A 56 4.28 -0.88 1.99
C ILE A 56 5.63 -1.20 1.33
N SER A 57 6.38 -0.18 0.91
CA SER A 57 7.73 -0.35 0.37
C SER A 57 8.71 -0.93 1.38
N ASN A 58 8.57 -0.58 2.67
CA ASN A 58 9.36 -1.15 3.75
C ASN A 58 9.02 -2.64 3.99
N GLY A 59 7.75 -3.02 3.83
CA GLY A 59 7.32 -4.43 3.84
C GLY A 59 8.09 -5.30 2.83
N PHE A 60 8.49 -4.74 1.69
CA PHE A 60 9.33 -5.44 0.71
C PHE A 60 10.81 -5.52 1.09
N LYS A 61 11.31 -4.60 1.92
CA LYS A 61 12.73 -4.46 2.25
C LYS A 61 13.12 -5.30 3.46
N PHE A 62 12.25 -5.33 4.48
CA PHE A 62 12.57 -6.02 5.72
C PHE A 62 12.44 -7.53 5.57
N LYS A 63 13.50 -8.25 5.96
CA LYS A 63 13.53 -9.73 6.01
C LYS A 63 13.02 -10.30 7.33
N ASN A 64 12.94 -9.47 8.38
CA ASN A 64 12.40 -9.90 9.67
C ASN A 64 10.87 -10.02 9.55
N PRO A 65 10.28 -11.22 9.75
CA PRO A 65 8.84 -11.42 9.53
C PRO A 65 7.95 -10.55 10.41
N LYS A 66 8.37 -10.24 11.64
CA LYS A 66 7.59 -9.38 12.56
C LYS A 66 7.57 -7.93 12.08
N ILE A 67 8.73 -7.41 11.65
CA ILE A 67 8.83 -6.04 11.13
C ILE A 67 8.10 -5.93 9.79
N GLN A 68 8.29 -6.91 8.89
CA GLN A 68 7.58 -6.95 7.61
C GLN A 68 6.06 -6.95 7.82
N LYS A 69 5.53 -7.81 8.70
CA LYS A 69 4.10 -7.86 8.98
C LYS A 69 3.57 -6.55 9.55
N PHE A 70 4.31 -5.93 10.47
CA PHE A 70 3.97 -4.62 11.03
C PHE A 70 3.90 -3.53 9.96
N GLU A 71 4.89 -3.46 9.07
CA GLU A 71 4.92 -2.47 7.98
C GLU A 71 3.74 -2.64 7.02
N LEU A 72 3.44 -3.88 6.62
CA LEU A 72 2.31 -4.19 5.74
C LEU A 72 0.97 -3.87 6.40
N GLU A 73 0.78 -4.21 7.67
CA GLU A 73 -0.42 -3.89 8.45
C GLU A 73 -0.64 -2.38 8.58
N SER A 74 0.42 -1.66 8.95
CA SER A 74 0.43 -0.21 9.10
C SER A 74 0.11 0.48 7.77
N GLY A 75 0.68 -0.02 6.66
CA GLY A 75 0.39 0.44 5.31
C GLY A 75 -1.07 0.20 4.91
N LEU A 76 -1.59 -1.00 5.16
CA LEU A 76 -2.97 -1.39 4.82
C LEU A 76 -4.02 -0.57 5.59
N LEU A 77 -3.81 -0.36 6.89
CA LEU A 77 -4.70 0.45 7.73
C LEU A 77 -4.80 1.89 7.19
N LYS A 78 -3.65 2.49 6.86
CA LYS A 78 -3.59 3.83 6.28
C LYS A 78 -4.21 3.86 4.89
N LEU A 79 -3.95 2.86 4.04
CA LEU A 79 -4.52 2.77 2.70
C LEU A 79 -6.07 2.74 2.74
N LYS A 80 -6.65 1.91 3.62
CA LYS A 80 -8.12 1.86 3.82
C LYS A 80 -8.66 3.21 4.27
N THR A 81 -8.01 3.84 5.26
CA THR A 81 -8.43 5.15 5.78
C THR A 81 -8.32 6.24 4.71
N TYR A 82 -7.27 6.20 3.89
CA TYR A 82 -7.05 7.15 2.81
C TYR A 82 -8.17 7.08 1.77
N PHE A 83 -8.47 5.89 1.24
CA PHE A 83 -9.54 5.73 0.26
C PHE A 83 -10.92 6.06 0.82
N GLN A 84 -11.17 5.79 2.10
CA GLN A 84 -12.39 6.24 2.77
C GLN A 84 -12.52 7.76 2.85
N LYS A 85 -11.41 8.50 2.93
CA LYS A 85 -11.43 9.97 3.04
C LYS A 85 -11.54 10.66 1.69
N ILE A 86 -10.84 10.16 0.67
CA ILE A 86 -10.82 10.81 -0.65
C ILE A 86 -12.06 10.50 -1.51
N ASN A 87 -12.84 9.47 -1.13
CA ASN A 87 -14.09 9.12 -1.80
C ASN A 87 -15.34 9.62 -1.04
N ARG A 88 -15.17 10.52 -0.06
CA ARG A 88 -16.26 11.26 0.61
C ARG A 88 -16.50 12.57 -0.12
#